data_AF-A0A100JVW8-F1
#
_entry.id   AF-A0A100JVW8-F1
#
_cell.length_a   1.000
_cell.length_b   1.000
_cell.length_c   1.000
_cell.angle_alpha   90.00
_cell.angle_beta   90.00
_cell.angle_gamma   90.00
#
_symmetry.space_group_name_H-M   'P 1'
#
loop_
_entity.id
_entity.type
_entity.pdbx_description
1 polymer ?
#
loop_
_entity_poly.entity_id
_entity_poly.type
_entity_poly.pdbx_seq_one_letter_code
_entity_poly.pdbx_strand_id
1 'polypeptide(L)'
;MRASQRDADTLTAFEPLRYGARHLLATAETKLAQLPQNTVQSRWVYQLGVLRDALDRLDELHERWLATQDALPTTARPGTADFDDPLAEHHAESWSYLDDWATHGKTLREINSAARKARSPLAPIPLPAPLRRTAARK
;
A
#
# COMPACT_ATOMS: atom_id res chain seq x y z
N MET A 1 23.82 0.62 -14.27
CA MET A 1 22.99 1.43 -15.18
C MET A 1 21.50 1.08 -15.07
N ARG A 2 21.03 -0.12 -15.45
CA ARG A 2 19.58 -0.43 -15.44
C ARG A 2 18.92 -0.43 -14.05
N ALA A 3 19.59 -0.97 -13.03
CA ALA A 3 19.02 -1.02 -11.67
C ALA A 3 18.87 0.38 -11.06
N SER A 4 19.95 1.17 -11.02
CA SER A 4 19.92 2.55 -10.51
C SER A 4 18.85 3.43 -11.17
N GLN A 5 18.67 3.35 -12.50
CA GLN A 5 17.60 4.10 -13.18
C GLN A 5 16.21 3.64 -12.73
N ARG A 6 15.98 2.33 -12.66
CA ARG A 6 14.71 1.77 -12.17
C ARG A 6 14.40 2.23 -10.75
N ASP A 7 15.40 2.20 -9.88
CA ASP A 7 15.24 2.56 -8.47
C ASP A 7 14.86 4.05 -8.35
N ALA A 8 15.54 4.93 -9.09
CA ALA A 8 15.21 6.34 -9.20
C ALA A 8 13.81 6.60 -9.78
N ASP A 9 13.46 5.94 -10.88
CA ASP A 9 12.16 6.09 -11.54
C ASP A 9 11.02 5.66 -10.62
N THR A 10 11.24 4.61 -9.83
CA THR A 10 10.23 4.06 -8.92
C THR A 10 10.00 4.96 -7.73
N LEU A 11 11.07 5.48 -7.12
CA LEU A 11 10.93 6.47 -6.06
C LEU A 11 10.22 7.73 -6.58
N THR A 12 10.61 8.23 -7.75
CA THR A 12 9.96 9.38 -8.40
C THR A 12 8.48 9.15 -8.66
N ALA A 13 8.10 7.96 -9.15
CA ALA A 13 6.71 7.60 -9.39
C ALA A 13 5.90 7.44 -8.09
N PHE A 14 6.56 7.05 -6.99
CA PHE A 14 5.91 6.85 -5.70
C PHE A 14 5.70 8.15 -4.92
N GLU A 15 6.59 9.13 -5.04
CA GLU A 15 6.56 10.34 -4.21
C GLU A 15 5.19 11.06 -4.20
N PRO A 16 4.50 11.27 -5.33
CA PRO A 16 3.16 11.88 -5.32
C PRO A 16 2.10 11.06 -4.58
N LEU A 17 2.32 9.75 -4.42
CA LEU A 17 1.40 8.81 -3.80
C LEU A 17 1.65 8.65 -2.29
N ARG A 18 2.78 9.10 -1.77
CA ARG A 18 3.24 8.84 -0.39
C ARG A 18 2.21 9.22 0.67
N TYR A 19 1.62 10.42 0.56
CA TYR A 19 0.57 10.87 1.48
C TYR A 19 -0.70 10.02 1.35
N GLY A 20 -1.11 9.70 0.11
CA GLY A 20 -2.25 8.83 -0.17
C GLY A 20 -2.06 7.40 0.36
N ALA A 21 -0.84 6.87 0.27
CA ALA A 21 -0.46 5.55 0.78
C ALA A 21 -0.70 5.44 2.29
N ARG A 22 -0.27 6.44 3.08
CA ARG A 22 -0.56 6.52 4.52
C ARG A 22 -2.05 6.52 4.81
N HIS A 23 -2.81 7.33 4.07
CA HIS A 23 -4.25 7.42 4.28
C HIS A 23 -4.96 6.08 3.97
N LEU A 24 -4.55 5.40 2.89
CA LEU A 24 -5.07 4.09 2.54
C LEU A 24 -4.74 3.03 3.60
N LEU A 25 -3.52 3.04 4.13
CA LEU A 25 -3.08 2.15 5.19
C LEU A 25 -3.91 2.36 6.47
N ALA A 26 -4.00 3.60 6.97
CA ALA A 26 -4.78 3.93 8.16
C ALA A 26 -6.27 3.56 8.01
N THR A 27 -6.82 3.76 6.80
CA THR A 27 -8.19 3.33 6.47
C THR A 27 -8.35 1.82 6.52
N ALA A 28 -7.37 1.07 6.01
CA ALA A 28 -7.39 -0.38 6.04
C ALA A 28 -7.25 -0.93 7.46
N GLU A 29 -6.36 -0.39 8.28
CA GLU A 29 -6.23 -0.73 9.71
C GLU A 29 -7.55 -0.51 10.46
N THR A 30 -8.17 0.66 10.27
CA THR A 30 -9.48 0.99 10.86
C THR A 30 -10.57 0.00 10.44
N LYS A 31 -10.62 -0.34 9.14
CA LYS A 31 -11.60 -1.32 8.62
C LYS A 31 -11.34 -2.71 9.17
N LEU A 32 -10.08 -3.14 9.27
CA LEU A 32 -9.71 -4.43 9.81
C LEU A 32 -10.16 -4.57 11.27
N ALA A 33 -9.97 -3.53 12.10
CA ALA A 33 -10.40 -3.52 13.49
C ALA A 33 -11.93 -3.60 13.68
N GLN A 34 -12.71 -3.18 12.68
CA GLN A 34 -14.18 -3.22 12.68
C GLN A 34 -14.76 -4.52 12.11
N LEU A 35 -13.94 -5.40 11.52
CA LEU A 35 -14.42 -6.65 10.95
C LEU A 35 -14.76 -7.67 12.04
N PRO A 36 -15.78 -8.52 11.82
CA PRO A 36 -16.01 -9.68 12.67
C PRO A 36 -14.76 -10.56 12.75
N GLN A 37 -14.43 -11.07 13.94
CA GLN A 37 -13.19 -11.82 14.18
C GLN A 37 -13.03 -13.04 13.27
N ASN A 38 -14.14 -13.71 12.92
CA ASN A 38 -14.14 -14.85 12.00
C ASN A 38 -13.86 -14.48 10.52
N THR A 39 -13.86 -13.18 10.18
CA THR A 39 -13.59 -12.66 8.84
C THR A 39 -12.14 -12.18 8.71
N VAL A 40 -11.49 -11.83 9.83
CA VAL A 40 -10.11 -11.36 9.86
C VAL A 40 -9.16 -12.50 9.51
N GLN A 41 -8.24 -12.25 8.58
CA GLN A 41 -7.19 -13.20 8.21
C GLN A 41 -5.86 -12.77 8.82
N SER A 42 -5.14 -13.69 9.48
CA SER A 42 -3.85 -13.37 10.12
C SER A 42 -2.82 -12.78 9.13
N ARG A 43 -2.86 -13.21 7.86
CA ARG A 43 -2.01 -12.65 6.80
C ARG A 43 -2.21 -11.15 6.60
N TRP A 44 -3.44 -10.65 6.77
CA TRP A 44 -3.73 -9.22 6.62
C TRP A 44 -3.04 -8.40 7.70
N VAL A 45 -3.02 -8.89 8.94
CA VAL A 45 -2.35 -8.20 10.06
C VAL A 45 -0.85 -8.08 9.78
N TYR A 46 -0.21 -9.19 9.38
CA TYR A 46 1.19 -9.19 8.98
C TYR A 46 1.47 -8.23 7.81
N GLN A 47 0.67 -8.32 6.75
CA GLN A 47 0.85 -7.50 5.55
C GLN A 47 0.64 -6.00 5.84
N LEU A 48 -0.30 -5.63 6.70
CA LEU A 48 -0.44 -4.24 7.14
C LEU A 48 0.78 -3.77 7.96
N GLY A 49 1.35 -4.64 8.79
CA GLY A 49 2.60 -4.36 9.49
C GLY A 49 3.75 -4.05 8.53
N VAL A 50 3.97 -4.90 7.54
CA VAL A 50 5.01 -4.68 6.50
C VAL A 50 4.77 -3.37 5.74
N LEU A 51 3.52 -3.07 5.36
CA LEU A 51 3.19 -1.82 4.68
C LEU A 51 3.46 -0.58 5.54
N ARG A 52 3.21 -0.66 6.86
CA ARG A 52 3.53 0.43 7.79
C ARG A 52 5.03 0.62 7.91
N ASP A 53 5.75 -0.46 8.20
CA ASP A 53 7.19 -0.43 8.38
C ASP A 53 7.89 0.10 7.12
N ALA A 54 7.42 -0.30 5.93
CA ALA A 54 7.93 0.23 4.66
C ALA A 54 7.75 1.76 4.54
N LEU A 55 6.56 2.29 4.88
CA LEU A 55 6.32 3.74 4.82
C LEU A 55 7.14 4.52 5.87
N ASP A 56 7.31 3.95 7.06
CA ASP A 56 8.11 4.57 8.13
C ASP A 56 9.59 4.60 7.73
N ARG A 57 10.11 3.51 7.15
CA ARG A 57 11.49 3.45 6.64
C ARG A 57 11.73 4.40 5.47
N LEU A 58 10.76 4.58 4.59
CA LEU A 58 10.85 5.58 3.53
C LEU A 58 10.91 7.01 4.08
N ASP A 59 10.22 7.32 5.18
CA ASP A 59 10.34 8.62 5.87
C ASP A 59 11.72 8.81 6.47
N GLU A 60 12.22 7.82 7.21
CA GLU A 60 13.57 7.87 7.77
C GLU A 60 14.63 8.05 6.67
N LEU A 61 14.47 7.36 5.53
CA LEU A 61 15.34 7.50 4.36
C LEU A 61 15.29 8.90 3.75
N HIS A 62 14.11 9.51 3.69
CA HIS A 62 13.95 10.86 3.18
C HIS A 62 14.63 11.88 4.09
N GLU A 63 14.41 11.79 5.41
CA GLU A 63 15.07 12.67 6.37
C GLU A 63 16.59 12.49 6.35
N ARG A 64 17.08 11.25 6.26
CA ARG A 64 18.52 10.98 6.06
C ARG A 64 19.04 11.60 4.78
N TRP A 65 18.30 11.53 3.68
CA TRP A 65 18.70 12.14 2.42
C TRP A 65 18.81 13.66 2.53
N LEU A 66 17.84 14.33 3.16
CA LEU A 66 17.91 15.78 3.40
C LEU A 66 19.14 16.15 4.24
N ALA A 67 19.41 15.40 5.31
CA ALA A 67 20.60 15.63 6.14
C ALA A 67 21.91 15.39 5.35
N THR A 68 21.95 14.37 4.48
CA THR A 68 23.08 14.13 3.59
C THR A 68 23.27 15.30 2.63
N GLN A 69 22.20 15.80 2.01
CA GLN A 69 22.25 16.96 1.11
C GLN A 69 22.81 18.20 1.80
N ASP A 70 22.37 18.49 3.03
CA ASP A 70 22.86 19.63 3.83
C ASP A 70 24.35 19.51 4.19
N ALA A 71 24.88 18.29 4.29
CA ALA A 71 26.27 18.01 4.60
C ALA A 71 27.19 17.98 3.37
N LEU A 72 26.64 18.06 2.15
CA LEU A 72 27.43 17.98 0.93
C LEU A 72 28.37 19.19 0.76
N PRO A 73 29.58 19.00 0.20
CA PRO A 73 30.44 20.11 -0.19
C PRO A 73 29.74 21.06 -1.17
N THR A 74 30.08 22.35 -1.15
CA THR A 74 29.52 23.34 -2.10
C THR A 74 29.85 23.05 -3.57
N THR A 75 30.83 22.18 -3.83
CA THR A 75 31.21 21.69 -5.16
C THR A 75 30.39 20.49 -5.63
N ALA A 76 29.69 19.81 -4.71
CA ALA A 76 28.83 18.67 -5.05
C ALA A 76 27.60 19.18 -5.79
N ARG A 77 27.45 18.71 -7.03
CA ARG A 77 26.35 19.05 -7.94
C ARG A 77 25.94 17.80 -8.70
N PRO A 78 24.70 17.73 -9.24
CA PRO A 78 24.32 16.65 -10.14
C PRO A 78 25.36 16.42 -11.23
N GLY A 79 25.79 15.17 -11.43
CA GLY A 79 26.89 14.80 -12.34
C GLY A 79 28.27 14.72 -11.69
N THR A 80 28.40 15.04 -10.40
CA THR A 80 29.63 14.82 -9.61
C THR A 80 29.45 13.61 -8.71
N ALA A 81 30.52 12.83 -8.51
CA ALA A 81 30.48 11.64 -7.64
C ALA A 81 30.02 11.97 -6.22
N ASP A 82 30.47 13.10 -5.65
CA ASP A 82 30.07 13.56 -4.32
C ASP A 82 28.55 13.76 -4.17
N PHE A 83 27.82 13.97 -5.26
CA PHE A 83 26.35 14.09 -5.26
C PHE A 83 25.67 12.81 -5.75
N ASP A 84 26.15 12.23 -6.85
CA ASP A 84 25.49 11.12 -7.54
C ASP A 84 25.61 9.80 -6.76
N ASP A 85 26.73 9.57 -6.07
CA ASP A 85 26.95 8.35 -5.27
C ASP A 85 25.98 8.25 -4.08
N PRO A 86 25.87 9.25 -3.18
CA PRO A 86 24.90 9.18 -2.08
C PRO A 86 23.45 9.21 -2.57
N LEU A 87 23.16 9.85 -3.71
CA LEU A 87 21.84 9.79 -4.34
C LEU A 87 21.51 8.37 -4.83
N ALA A 88 22.47 7.69 -5.46
CA ALA A 88 22.30 6.31 -5.91
C ALA A 88 22.09 5.35 -4.74
N GLU A 89 22.79 5.55 -3.63
CA GLU A 89 22.58 4.79 -2.39
C GLU A 89 21.17 5.02 -1.82
N HIS A 90 20.72 6.28 -1.73
CA HIS A 90 19.36 6.59 -1.30
C HIS A 90 18.29 5.90 -2.15
N HIS A 91 18.44 5.90 -3.48
CA HIS A 91 17.53 5.19 -4.38
C HIS A 91 17.55 3.67 -4.17
N ALA A 92 18.75 3.09 -4.04
CA ALA A 92 18.91 1.65 -3.84
C ALA A 92 18.30 1.18 -2.50
N GLU A 93 18.52 1.92 -1.41
CA GLU A 93 17.90 1.61 -0.12
C GLU A 93 16.36 1.73 -0.18
N SER A 94 15.87 2.82 -0.79
CA SER A 94 14.43 3.08 -0.93
C SER A 94 13.72 2.00 -1.75
N TRP A 95 14.40 1.43 -2.75
CA TRP A 95 13.83 0.41 -3.62
C TRP A 95 13.30 -0.80 -2.83
N SER A 96 13.99 -1.27 -1.80
CA SER A 96 13.55 -2.46 -1.04
C SER A 96 12.19 -2.26 -0.38
N TYR A 97 11.96 -1.09 0.23
CA TYR A 97 10.70 -0.74 0.86
C TYR A 97 9.59 -0.42 -0.15
N LEU A 98 9.95 0.11 -1.33
CA LEU A 98 8.99 0.30 -2.42
C LEU A 98 8.54 -1.05 -3.01
N ASP A 99 9.42 -2.04 -3.07
CA ASP A 99 9.10 -3.40 -3.49
C ASP A 99 8.17 -4.10 -2.48
N ASP A 100 8.41 -3.93 -1.18
CA ASP A 100 7.51 -4.40 -0.12
C ASP A 100 6.12 -3.76 -0.25
N TRP A 101 6.06 -2.44 -0.49
CA TRP A 101 4.81 -1.72 -0.71
C TRP A 101 4.05 -2.25 -1.93
N ALA A 102 4.75 -2.44 -3.06
CA ALA A 102 4.16 -2.97 -4.29
C ALA A 102 3.65 -4.41 -4.11
N THR A 103 4.43 -5.25 -3.41
CA THR A 103 4.11 -6.66 -3.16
C THR A 103 2.89 -6.82 -2.25
N HIS A 104 2.78 -6.01 -1.19
CA HIS A 104 1.75 -6.16 -0.18
C HIS A 104 0.54 -5.24 -0.35
N GLY A 105 0.60 -4.23 -1.23
CA GLY A 105 -0.46 -3.22 -1.40
C GLY A 105 -1.82 -3.79 -1.80
N LYS A 106 -1.89 -4.99 -2.42
CA LYS A 106 -3.16 -5.67 -2.71
C LYS A 106 -4.01 -5.91 -1.46
N THR A 107 -3.38 -6.11 -0.30
CA THR A 107 -4.03 -6.32 1.00
C THR A 107 -5.03 -5.21 1.33
N LEU A 108 -4.71 -3.96 1.00
CA LEU A 108 -5.58 -2.81 1.26
C LEU A 108 -6.93 -2.95 0.54
N ARG A 109 -6.93 -3.44 -0.70
CA ARG A 109 -8.15 -3.71 -1.48
C ARG A 109 -8.94 -4.89 -0.94
N GLU A 110 -8.27 -5.93 -0.46
CA GLU A 110 -8.92 -7.11 0.09
C GLU A 110 -9.67 -6.77 1.38
N ILE A 111 -9.04 -6.05 2.31
CA ILE A 111 -9.67 -5.58 3.55
C ILE A 111 -10.85 -4.67 3.23
N ASN A 112 -10.68 -3.72 2.30
CA ASN A 112 -11.78 -2.85 1.87
C ASN A 112 -12.96 -3.66 1.31
N SER A 113 -12.69 -4.72 0.53
CA SER A 113 -13.74 -5.58 -0.04
C SER A 113 -14.46 -6.38 1.04
N ALA A 114 -13.72 -6.90 2.04
CA ALA A 114 -14.29 -7.61 3.18
C ALA A 114 -15.19 -6.68 4.03
N ALA A 115 -14.72 -5.47 4.34
CA ALA A 115 -15.51 -4.46 5.03
C ALA A 115 -16.77 -4.07 4.22
N ARG A 116 -16.61 -3.97 2.89
CA ARG A 116 -17.66 -3.95 1.85
C ARG A 116 -18.82 -4.88 2.18
N LYS A 117 -18.48 -6.16 2.25
CA LYS A 117 -19.42 -7.28 2.39
C LYS A 117 -20.00 -7.36 3.80
N ALA A 118 -19.20 -7.12 4.84
CA ALA A 118 -19.66 -7.14 6.22
C ALA A 118 -20.72 -6.07 6.52
N ARG A 119 -20.60 -4.89 5.90
CA ARG A 119 -21.59 -3.79 6.02
C ARG A 119 -22.87 -4.01 5.20
N SER A 120 -22.98 -5.12 4.45
CA SER A 120 -24.18 -5.45 3.67
C SER A 120 -24.97 -6.60 4.32
N PRO A 121 -25.57 -6.41 5.51
CA PRO A 121 -26.44 -7.42 6.13
C PRO A 121 -27.83 -7.53 5.47
N LEU A 122 -28.12 -6.76 4.41
CA LEU A 122 -29.45 -6.69 3.77
C LEU A 122 -29.48 -7.18 2.30
N ALA A 123 -28.56 -8.05 1.88
CA ALA A 123 -28.76 -8.73 0.60
C ALA A 123 -30.04 -9.60 0.70
N PRO A 124 -31.07 -9.36 -0.14
CA PRO A 124 -32.30 -10.13 -0.06
C PRO A 124 -31.99 -11.61 -0.28
N ILE A 125 -32.44 -12.46 0.64
CA ILE A 125 -32.51 -13.90 0.39
C ILE A 125 -33.43 -14.07 -0.83
N PRO A 126 -33.00 -14.71 -1.93
CA PRO A 126 -33.90 -15.01 -3.03
C PRO A 126 -35.01 -15.94 -2.50
N LEU A 127 -36.19 -15.37 -2.27
CA LEU A 127 -37.36 -16.17 -1.93
C LEU A 127 -37.67 -17.07 -3.13
N PRO A 128 -37.86 -18.39 -2.94
CA PRO A 128 -38.24 -19.27 -4.03
C PRO A 128 -39.53 -18.76 -4.65
N ALA A 129 -39.55 -18.67 -5.99
CA ALA A 129 -40.71 -18.19 -6.72
C ALA A 129 -41.96 -19.02 -6.34
N PRO A 130 -43.12 -18.37 -6.11
CA PRO A 130 -44.33 -19.10 -5.80
C PRO A 130 -44.67 -20.04 -6.96
N LEU A 131 -44.79 -21.33 -6.67
CA LEU A 131 -45.29 -22.33 -7.60
C LEU A 131 -46.66 -21.86 -8.12
N ARG A 132 -46.72 -21.51 -9.41
CA ARG A 132 -47.99 -21.28 -10.11
C ARG A 132 -48.79 -22.58 -10.02
N ARG A 133 -49.75 -22.64 -9.11
CA ARG A 133 -50.80 -23.66 -9.13
C ARG A 133 -51.64 -23.39 -10.37
N THR A 134 -51.40 -24.17 -11.42
CA THR A 134 -52.33 -24.31 -12.53
C THR A 134 -53.61 -24.93 -11.99
N ALA A 135 -54.64 -24.10 -11.83
CA ALA A 135 -55.98 -24.58 -11.54
C ALA A 135 -56.46 -25.40 -12.74
N ALA A 136 -56.61 -26.71 -12.53
CA ALA A 136 -57.33 -27.58 -13.44
C ALA A 136 -58.79 -27.12 -13.51
N ARG A 137 -59.28 -26.84 -14.73
CA ARG A 137 -60.71 -26.61 -14.98
C ARG A 137 -61.24 -27.73 -15.86
N LYS A 138 -62.14 -28.48 -15.22
CA LYS A 138 -63.25 -29.35 -15.65
C LYS A 138 -63.46 -29.55 -17.15
#